data_AF-A0A1C1CB44-F1
#
_entry.id   AF-A0A1C1CB44-F1
#
_cell.length_a   1.000
_cell.length_b   1.000
_cell.length_c   1.000
_cell.angle_alpha   90.00
_cell.angle_beta   90.00
_cell.angle_gamma   90.00
#
_symmetry.space_group_name_H-M   'P 1'
#
loop_
_entity.id
_entity.type
_entity.pdbx_description
1 polymer ?
#
loop_
_entity_poly.entity_id
_entity_poly.type
_entity_poly.pdbx_seq_one_letter_code
_entity_poly.pdbx_strand_id
1 'polypeptide(L)'
;MSRSFGTRKAAPLFSVPDVPTVAVEHPCIVQNVDKAIRMLGGDSEIAGTLGSDNVKPLGLKFQPDDPTSREVVSYNKKTNNLLLRVTVPKRTGRRRKRASNEEFSEHASGLSARKDVKYLLRSLSDNSQHSQLEVVGHIHSTHVWRTVPDFVYTSKGSMFLQEVRTKILPRDYPHLKQWSMPRALASAATDTEAIPPPVFSTQSLPRSFSYHQDTSTRPITRKNTSRDTAARAEVMLDQSQLDEERRPANSPAGPGDPLPPSDSSAIPT
;
A
#
# COMPACT_ATOMS: atom_id res chain seq x y z
N MET A 1 15.14 -31.33 54.07
CA MET A 1 14.05 -31.49 53.07
C MET A 1 14.61 -31.24 51.69
N SER A 2 15.01 -32.31 50.98
CA SER A 2 15.58 -32.22 49.63
C SER A 2 14.45 -31.98 48.61
N ARG A 3 14.46 -30.82 47.94
CA ARG A 3 13.54 -30.54 46.84
C ARG A 3 14.11 -31.17 45.57
N SER A 4 13.50 -32.25 45.11
CA SER A 4 13.74 -32.81 43.79
C SER A 4 13.31 -31.81 42.72
N PHE A 5 14.27 -31.25 41.99
CA PHE A 5 14.00 -30.54 40.74
C PHE A 5 13.56 -31.59 39.72
N GLY A 6 12.24 -31.72 39.53
CA GLY A 6 11.69 -32.52 38.45
C GLY A 6 12.26 -32.01 37.12
N THR A 7 12.92 -32.90 36.40
CA THR A 7 13.43 -32.66 35.04
C THR A 7 12.24 -32.30 34.15
N ARG A 8 12.03 -31.01 33.87
CA ARG A 8 11.06 -30.58 32.87
C ARG A 8 11.48 -31.17 31.54
N LYS A 9 10.66 -32.06 30.98
CA LYS A 9 10.86 -32.62 29.65
C LYS A 9 10.93 -31.46 28.65
N ALA A 10 12.07 -31.31 27.97
CA ALA A 10 12.25 -30.29 26.96
C ALA A 10 11.23 -30.48 25.82
N ALA A 11 10.77 -29.38 25.23
CA ALA A 11 9.91 -29.40 24.06
C ALA A 11 10.65 -30.02 22.85
N PRO A 12 9.93 -30.60 21.87
CA PRO A 12 10.55 -31.11 20.65
C PRO A 12 11.25 -29.99 19.90
N LEU A 13 12.43 -30.29 19.35
CA LEU A 13 13.19 -29.41 18.46
C LEU A 13 12.74 -29.63 17.02
N PHE A 14 12.54 -28.55 16.28
CA PHE A 14 12.18 -28.59 14.86
C PHE A 14 13.27 -27.91 14.04
N SER A 15 13.69 -28.54 12.95
CA SER A 15 14.54 -27.90 11.94
C SER A 15 13.69 -26.98 11.07
N VAL A 16 14.19 -25.79 10.78
CA VAL A 16 13.54 -24.85 9.85
C VAL A 16 14.00 -25.19 8.44
N PRO A 17 13.09 -25.55 7.52
CA PRO A 17 13.46 -25.83 6.14
C PRO A 17 13.80 -24.53 5.39
N ASP A 18 14.77 -24.62 4.47
CA ASP A 18 15.22 -23.50 3.63
C ASP A 18 14.33 -23.39 2.37
N VAL A 19 13.06 -23.06 2.58
CA VAL A 19 12.07 -22.86 1.52
C VAL A 19 11.81 -21.36 1.36
N PRO A 20 12.06 -20.76 0.18
CA PRO A 20 11.76 -19.35 -0.08
C PRO A 20 10.29 -19.05 0.21
N THR A 21 10.05 -18.27 1.25
CA THR A 21 8.70 -17.93 1.72
C THR A 21 8.62 -16.42 1.93
N VAL A 22 7.56 -15.81 1.39
CA VAL A 22 7.23 -14.40 1.55
C VAL A 22 5.80 -14.29 2.07
N ALA A 23 5.57 -13.35 2.99
CA ALA A 23 4.24 -13.07 3.50
C ALA A 23 3.61 -11.88 2.77
N VAL A 24 2.32 -11.99 2.47
CA VAL A 24 1.54 -10.92 1.84
C VAL A 24 0.37 -10.57 2.74
N GLU A 25 0.43 -9.41 3.39
CA GLU A 25 -0.66 -8.89 4.23
C GLU A 25 -1.65 -8.11 3.38
N HIS A 26 -2.60 -8.81 2.77
CA HIS A 26 -3.61 -8.21 1.92
C HIS A 26 -4.54 -7.25 2.72
N PRO A 27 -4.79 -6.01 2.26
CA PRO A 27 -5.55 -5.01 3.03
C PRO A 27 -7.05 -5.32 3.14
N CYS A 28 -7.60 -6.13 2.23
CA CYS A 28 -9.00 -6.59 2.29
C CYS A 28 -9.14 -7.97 2.94
N ILE A 29 -10.36 -8.27 3.40
CA ILE A 29 -10.75 -9.63 3.83
C ILE A 29 -10.81 -10.55 2.61
N VAL A 30 -9.86 -11.48 2.51
CA VAL A 30 -9.82 -12.46 1.42
C VAL A 30 -10.88 -13.54 1.62
N GLN A 31 -11.90 -13.51 0.76
CA GLN A 31 -12.92 -14.57 0.63
C GLN A 31 -12.63 -15.52 -0.53
N ASN A 32 -12.07 -14.99 -1.63
CA ASN A 32 -11.67 -15.74 -2.82
C ASN A 32 -10.18 -15.52 -3.06
N VAL A 33 -9.39 -16.59 -2.94
CA VAL A 33 -7.92 -16.54 -3.05
C VAL A 33 -7.49 -16.22 -4.47
N ASP A 34 -8.11 -16.84 -5.48
CA ASP A 34 -7.78 -16.61 -6.90
C ASP A 34 -8.00 -15.15 -7.29
N LYS A 35 -9.08 -14.53 -6.79
CA LYS A 35 -9.33 -13.10 -7.01
C LYS A 35 -8.27 -12.24 -6.33
N ALA A 36 -7.86 -12.58 -5.10
CA ALA A 36 -6.79 -11.85 -4.41
C ALA A 36 -5.45 -11.98 -5.15
N ILE A 37 -5.13 -13.17 -5.68
CA ILE A 37 -3.94 -13.38 -6.52
C ILE A 37 -4.01 -12.53 -7.80
N ARG A 38 -5.16 -12.51 -8.49
CA ARG A 38 -5.37 -11.65 -9.67
C ARG A 38 -5.21 -10.16 -9.36
N MET A 39 -5.66 -9.70 -8.20
CA MET A 39 -5.48 -8.31 -7.76
C MET A 39 -4.00 -7.93 -7.57
N LEU A 40 -3.13 -8.90 -7.29
CA LEU A 40 -1.68 -8.72 -7.13
C LEU A 40 -0.89 -8.85 -8.45
N GLY A 41 -1.58 -8.98 -9.59
CA GLY A 41 -0.95 -9.18 -10.90
C GLY A 41 -0.81 -10.64 -11.34
N GLY A 42 -1.28 -11.60 -10.53
CA GLY A 42 -1.22 -13.03 -10.83
C GLY A 42 0.02 -13.73 -10.29
N ASP A 43 0.09 -15.05 -10.50
CA ASP A 43 1.13 -15.91 -9.93
C ASP A 43 2.55 -15.50 -10.35
N SER A 44 2.73 -15.01 -11.57
CA SER A 44 4.05 -14.60 -12.09
C SER A 44 4.62 -13.39 -11.35
N GLU A 45 3.79 -12.40 -11.01
CA GLU A 45 4.24 -11.22 -10.26
C GLU A 45 4.60 -11.61 -8.83
N ILE A 46 3.80 -12.47 -8.20
CA ILE A 46 4.07 -12.98 -6.85
C ILE A 46 5.34 -13.84 -6.84
N ALA A 47 5.52 -14.74 -7.80
CA ALA A 47 6.73 -15.55 -7.93
C ALA A 47 7.99 -14.70 -8.09
N GLY A 48 7.89 -13.56 -8.79
CA GLY A 48 8.98 -12.60 -8.92
C GLY A 48 9.44 -12.02 -7.56
N THR A 49 8.57 -11.96 -6.56
CA THR A 49 8.92 -11.50 -5.20
C THR A 49 9.70 -12.53 -4.38
N LEU A 50 9.68 -13.81 -4.77
CA LEU A 50 10.44 -14.88 -4.10
C LEU A 50 11.92 -14.88 -4.49
N GLY A 51 12.31 -14.08 -5.49
CA GLY A 51 13.68 -13.96 -5.96
C GLY A 51 14.64 -13.41 -4.89
N SER A 52 15.94 -13.50 -5.17
CA SER A 52 16.99 -12.96 -4.29
C SER A 52 16.84 -11.45 -4.05
N ASP A 53 16.30 -10.73 -5.03
CA ASP A 53 16.04 -9.30 -4.96
C ASP A 53 14.69 -9.00 -4.28
N ASN A 54 14.66 -9.23 -2.97
CA ASN A 54 13.51 -9.01 -2.07
C ASN A 54 13.10 -7.52 -1.93
N VAL A 55 13.57 -6.63 -2.79
CA VAL A 55 13.35 -5.18 -2.69
C VAL A 55 12.16 -4.73 -3.55
N LYS A 56 11.81 -5.48 -4.61
CA LYS A 56 10.73 -5.08 -5.53
C LYS A 56 9.39 -5.00 -4.78
N PRO A 57 8.70 -3.84 -4.77
CA PRO A 57 7.37 -3.75 -4.18
C PRO A 57 6.33 -4.45 -5.07
N LEU A 58 5.27 -4.95 -4.44
CA LEU A 58 4.14 -5.59 -5.11
C LEU A 58 3.02 -4.56 -5.33
N GLY A 59 2.47 -4.52 -6.55
CA GLY A 59 1.31 -3.69 -6.88
C GLY A 59 0.01 -4.40 -6.53
N LEU A 60 -0.98 -3.65 -6.01
CA LEU A 60 -2.33 -4.14 -5.75
C LEU A 60 -3.36 -3.33 -6.52
N LYS A 61 -4.07 -3.97 -7.45
CA LYS A 61 -5.19 -3.37 -8.19
C LYS A 61 -6.51 -3.88 -7.62
N PHE A 62 -7.35 -2.97 -7.12
CA PHE A 62 -8.67 -3.34 -6.60
C PHE A 62 -9.63 -3.80 -7.69
N GLN A 63 -9.44 -3.33 -8.92
CA GLN A 63 -10.23 -3.71 -10.10
C GLN A 63 -9.29 -4.22 -11.19
N PRO A 64 -8.83 -5.49 -11.12
CA PRO A 64 -7.88 -6.04 -12.08
C PRO A 64 -8.41 -6.08 -13.52
N ASP A 65 -9.74 -6.13 -13.69
CA ASP A 65 -10.40 -6.15 -15.00
C ASP A 65 -10.52 -4.75 -15.64
N ASP A 66 -10.25 -3.68 -14.87
CA ASP A 66 -10.29 -2.30 -15.35
C ASP A 66 -8.86 -1.77 -15.62
N PRO A 67 -8.46 -1.51 -16.88
CA PRO A 67 -7.14 -1.01 -17.22
C PRO A 67 -6.88 0.40 -16.68
N THR A 68 -7.93 1.16 -16.35
CA THR A 68 -7.80 2.47 -15.69
C THR A 68 -7.63 2.37 -14.17
N SER A 69 -7.78 1.17 -13.59
CA SER A 69 -7.56 0.95 -12.16
C SER A 69 -6.10 1.17 -11.82
N ARG A 70 -5.88 2.05 -10.86
CA ARG A 70 -4.56 2.32 -10.31
C ARG A 70 -4.14 1.23 -9.33
N GLU A 71 -2.84 1.01 -9.27
CA GLU A 71 -2.23 0.11 -8.32
C GLU A 71 -1.81 0.85 -7.05
N VAL A 72 -1.99 0.19 -5.91
CA VAL A 72 -1.40 0.62 -4.65
C VAL A 72 -0.13 -0.18 -4.44
N VAL A 73 0.98 0.51 -4.25
CA VAL A 73 2.30 -0.10 -4.10
C VAL A 73 2.50 -0.55 -2.66
N SER A 74 2.95 -1.80 -2.46
CA SER A 74 3.26 -2.35 -1.15
C SER A 74 4.56 -1.77 -0.59
N TYR A 75 4.69 -1.74 0.73
CA TYR A 75 5.97 -1.62 1.41
C TYR A 75 6.51 -3.03 1.73
N ASN A 76 7.67 -3.40 1.15
CA ASN A 76 8.36 -4.63 1.54
C ASN A 76 9.07 -4.41 2.88
N LYS A 77 8.53 -5.02 3.94
CA LYS A 77 9.10 -4.99 5.28
C LYS A 77 9.93 -6.25 5.50
N LYS A 78 11.22 -6.09 5.80
CA LYS A 78 12.05 -7.21 6.28
C LYS A 78 11.51 -7.74 7.61
N THR A 79 11.32 -9.05 7.69
CA THR A 79 10.76 -9.76 8.86
C THR A 79 11.58 -11.01 9.18
N ASN A 80 11.40 -11.55 10.38
CA ASN A 80 12.03 -12.80 10.82
C ASN A 80 10.93 -13.66 11.46
N ASN A 81 9.97 -14.09 10.63
CA ASN A 81 8.78 -14.83 11.07
C ASN A 81 8.87 -16.28 10.60
N LEU A 82 8.25 -17.22 11.33
CA LEU A 82 8.17 -18.62 10.92
C LEU A 82 6.75 -18.96 10.48
N LEU A 83 6.62 -19.67 9.35
CA LEU A 83 5.35 -20.24 8.92
C LEU A 83 5.18 -21.61 9.56
N LEU A 84 4.11 -21.77 10.36
CA LEU A 84 3.79 -23.02 11.04
C LEU A 84 2.52 -23.63 10.46
N ARG A 85 2.58 -24.92 10.12
CA ARG A 85 1.41 -25.74 9.79
C ARG A 85 0.99 -26.50 11.04
N VAL A 86 -0.19 -26.17 11.55
CA VAL A 86 -0.80 -26.86 12.70
C VAL A 86 -1.96 -27.71 12.20
N THR A 87 -1.80 -29.03 12.22
CA THR A 87 -2.85 -29.96 11.86
C THR A 87 -3.59 -30.37 13.12
N VAL A 88 -4.89 -30.03 13.19
CA VAL A 88 -5.76 -30.37 14.32
C VAL A 88 -6.85 -31.31 13.83
N PRO A 89 -7.09 -32.44 14.51
CA PRO A 89 -8.17 -33.33 14.12
C PRO A 89 -9.51 -32.59 14.18
N LYS A 90 -10.36 -32.90 13.21
CA LYS A 90 -11.71 -32.35 13.15
C LYS A 90 -12.50 -32.81 14.38
N ARG A 91 -12.84 -31.88 15.27
CA ARG A 91 -13.77 -32.17 16.38
C ARG A 91 -15.11 -32.64 15.80
N THR A 92 -15.40 -33.93 15.93
CA THR A 92 -16.67 -34.54 15.57
C THR A 92 -17.72 -34.15 16.61
N GLY A 93 -18.30 -32.97 16.41
CA GLY A 93 -19.33 -32.40 17.28
C GLY A 93 -20.67 -33.11 17.12
N ARG A 94 -20.86 -34.20 17.87
CA ARG A 94 -22.13 -34.64 18.49
C ARG A 94 -23.43 -34.19 17.78
N ARG A 95 -23.66 -34.71 16.57
CA ARG A 95 -25.01 -34.93 16.00
C ARG A 95 -25.04 -36.24 15.21
N ARG A 96 -24.70 -37.33 15.89
CA ARG A 96 -25.20 -38.66 15.49
C ARG A 96 -26.48 -38.91 16.27
N LYS A 97 -27.49 -39.46 15.61
CA LYS A 97 -28.66 -40.01 16.30
C LYS A 97 -28.11 -41.04 17.29
N ARG A 98 -28.54 -40.97 18.56
CA ARG A 98 -28.13 -41.96 19.57
C ARG A 98 -28.44 -43.34 18.98
N ALA A 99 -27.43 -44.19 18.84
CA ALA A 99 -27.47 -45.53 18.23
C ALA A 99 -27.47 -45.63 16.68
N SER A 100 -26.99 -44.63 15.92
CA SER A 100 -26.62 -44.85 14.50
C SER A 100 -25.09 -44.96 14.30
N ASN A 101 -24.70 -45.84 13.37
CA ASN A 101 -23.32 -46.10 12.94
C ASN A 101 -23.00 -45.42 11.59
N GLU A 102 -23.82 -44.46 11.16
CA GLU A 102 -23.63 -43.74 9.90
C GLU A 102 -22.47 -42.75 9.97
N GLU A 103 -21.85 -42.51 8.82
CA GLU A 103 -20.80 -41.50 8.67
C GLU A 103 -21.33 -40.10 9.05
N PHE A 104 -20.47 -39.30 9.65
CA PHE A 104 -20.81 -37.93 10.02
C PHE A 104 -21.03 -37.07 8.77
N SER A 105 -22.29 -36.73 8.46
CA SER A 105 -22.57 -35.74 7.41
C SER A 105 -22.31 -34.32 7.91
N GLU A 106 -21.51 -33.55 7.15
CA GLU A 106 -21.45 -32.11 7.34
C GLU A 106 -22.72 -31.48 6.77
N HIS A 107 -23.33 -30.55 7.51
CA HIS A 107 -24.10 -29.52 6.82
C HIS A 107 -23.12 -28.70 6.00
N ALA A 108 -23.28 -28.79 4.68
CA ALA A 108 -22.68 -27.90 3.70
C ALA A 108 -23.22 -26.47 3.88
N SER A 109 -22.97 -25.85 5.03
CA SER A 109 -22.96 -24.39 5.10
C SER A 109 -21.69 -23.96 4.39
N GLY A 110 -21.90 -23.47 3.16
CA GLY A 110 -20.92 -23.34 2.10
C GLY A 110 -19.58 -22.74 2.51
N LEU A 111 -18.54 -23.17 1.79
CA LEU A 111 -17.23 -22.54 1.71
C LEU A 111 -16.75 -21.92 3.02
N SER A 112 -16.29 -22.76 3.95
CA SER A 112 -15.34 -22.37 4.99
C SER A 112 -15.80 -21.17 5.83
N ALA A 113 -16.89 -21.31 6.59
CA ALA A 113 -17.09 -20.45 7.75
C ALA A 113 -15.85 -20.63 8.64
N ARG A 114 -14.97 -19.62 8.65
CA ARG A 114 -13.72 -19.61 9.42
C ARG A 114 -14.03 -20.09 10.84
N LYS A 115 -13.47 -21.24 11.23
CA LYS A 115 -13.67 -21.81 12.57
C LYS A 115 -13.17 -20.79 13.60
N ASP A 116 -14.02 -20.46 14.56
CA ASP A 116 -13.70 -19.52 15.64
C ASP A 116 -12.43 -19.95 16.39
N VAL A 117 -11.62 -18.99 16.84
CA VAL A 117 -10.38 -19.23 17.59
C VAL A 117 -10.66 -20.05 18.84
N LYS A 118 -11.78 -19.78 19.53
CA LYS A 118 -12.22 -20.56 20.71
C LYS A 118 -12.45 -22.03 20.37
N TYR A 119 -13.02 -22.31 19.20
CA TYR A 119 -13.23 -23.68 18.72
C TYR A 119 -11.90 -24.38 18.44
N LEU A 120 -10.95 -23.70 17.77
CA LEU A 120 -9.64 -24.26 17.44
C LEU A 120 -8.80 -24.54 18.68
N LEU A 121 -8.72 -23.59 19.62
CA LEU A 121 -8.01 -23.76 20.89
C LEU A 121 -8.59 -24.92 21.71
N ARG A 122 -9.91 -25.05 21.73
CA ARG A 122 -10.56 -26.17 22.41
C ARG A 122 -10.33 -27.50 21.69
N SER A 123 -10.32 -27.50 20.36
CA SER A 123 -9.99 -28.70 19.57
C SER A 123 -8.54 -29.14 19.79
N LEU A 124 -7.61 -28.19 19.97
CA LEU A 124 -6.22 -28.44 20.35
C LEU A 124 -6.11 -29.01 21.77
N SER A 125 -6.81 -28.44 22.74
CA SER A 125 -6.79 -28.95 24.12
C SER A 125 -7.39 -30.35 24.23
N ASP A 126 -8.50 -30.60 23.52
CA ASP A 126 -9.22 -31.87 23.55
C ASP A 126 -8.42 -33.00 22.85
N ASN A 127 -7.50 -32.66 21.92
CA ASN A 127 -6.78 -33.64 21.09
C ASN A 127 -5.25 -33.43 21.11
N SER A 128 -4.67 -33.20 22.29
CA SER A 128 -3.24 -32.91 22.44
C SER A 128 -2.29 -33.97 21.86
N GLN A 129 -2.71 -35.23 21.80
CA GLN A 129 -1.90 -36.34 21.25
C GLN A 129 -1.99 -36.47 19.73
N HIS A 130 -2.98 -35.86 19.10
CA HIS A 130 -3.25 -35.97 17.67
C HIS A 130 -2.99 -34.68 16.90
N SER A 131 -2.63 -33.59 17.59
CA SER A 131 -2.17 -32.37 16.95
C SER A 131 -0.75 -32.56 16.42
N GLN A 132 -0.54 -32.25 15.14
CA GLN A 132 0.78 -32.24 14.52
C GLN A 132 1.20 -30.80 14.25
N LEU A 133 2.47 -30.50 14.52
CA LEU A 133 3.09 -29.22 14.26
C LEU A 133 4.25 -29.43 13.27
N GLU A 134 4.29 -28.60 12.23
CA GLU A 134 5.36 -28.60 11.24
C GLU A 134 5.79 -27.17 10.94
N VAL A 135 7.11 -26.95 10.88
CA VAL A 135 7.69 -25.69 10.43
C VAL A 135 7.79 -25.75 8.90
N VAL A 136 7.07 -24.87 8.23
CA VAL A 136 6.99 -24.84 6.75
C VAL A 136 8.14 -24.05 6.15
N GLY A 137 8.58 -22.98 6.81
CA GLY A 137 9.66 -22.15 6.30
C GLY A 137 9.85 -20.84 7.05
N HIS A 138 10.92 -20.13 6.69
CA HIS A 138 11.26 -18.82 7.22
C HIS A 138 10.78 -17.70 6.28
N ILE A 139 10.04 -16.75 6.83
CA ILE A 139 9.50 -15.57 6.14
C ILE A 139 10.46 -14.40 6.34
N HIS A 140 11.28 -14.16 5.32
CA HIS A 140 12.30 -13.10 5.32
C HIS A 140 11.73 -11.71 5.08
N SER A 141 10.59 -11.62 4.39
CA SER A 141 9.96 -10.35 4.07
C SER A 141 8.43 -10.48 4.07
N THR A 142 7.79 -9.36 4.41
CA THR A 142 6.33 -9.23 4.44
C THR A 142 5.93 -7.98 3.65
N HIS A 143 5.11 -8.16 2.62
CA HIS A 143 4.51 -7.07 1.87
C HIS A 143 3.27 -6.54 2.59
N VAL A 144 3.27 -5.24 2.87
CA VAL A 144 2.16 -4.57 3.56
C VAL A 144 1.76 -3.30 2.82
N TRP A 145 0.47 -3.05 2.68
CA TRP A 145 -0.06 -1.81 2.09
C TRP A 145 -0.43 -0.83 3.20
N ARG A 146 0.48 0.14 3.45
CA ARG A 146 0.28 1.21 4.45
C ARG A 146 0.09 2.59 3.82
N THR A 147 0.32 2.69 2.52
CA THR A 147 0.21 3.93 1.78
C THR A 147 -1.26 4.24 1.48
N VAL A 148 -1.58 5.53 1.42
CA VAL A 148 -2.90 5.99 0.97
C VAL A 148 -2.97 5.76 -0.54
N PRO A 149 -4.07 5.17 -1.06
CA PRO A 149 -4.26 5.06 -2.50
C PRO A 149 -4.33 6.45 -3.14
N ASP A 150 -3.76 6.58 -4.33
CA ASP A 150 -3.86 7.82 -5.10
C ASP A 150 -5.32 8.12 -5.49
N PHE A 151 -5.61 9.38 -5.83
CA PHE A 151 -6.92 9.77 -6.33
C PHE A 151 -7.30 8.94 -7.57
N VAL A 152 -8.57 8.59 -7.69
CA VAL A 152 -9.06 7.81 -8.82
C VAL A 152 -9.84 8.73 -9.75
N TYR A 153 -9.47 8.71 -11.03
CA TYR A 153 -10.20 9.38 -12.09
C TYR A 153 -10.99 8.35 -12.88
N THR A 154 -12.28 8.61 -13.12
CA THR A 154 -13.10 7.75 -13.97
C THR A 154 -13.28 8.39 -15.34
N SER A 155 -13.00 7.61 -16.38
CA SER A 155 -13.26 7.99 -17.78
C SER A 155 -14.62 7.50 -18.28
N LYS A 156 -15.50 7.02 -17.38
CA LYS A 156 -16.85 6.55 -17.73
C LYS A 156 -17.69 7.74 -18.19
N GLY A 157 -17.73 7.96 -19.51
CA GLY A 157 -18.42 9.08 -20.18
C GLY A 157 -17.56 9.80 -21.21
N SER A 158 -16.24 9.62 -21.18
CA SER A 158 -15.33 10.17 -22.19
C SER A 158 -15.39 9.31 -23.46
N MET A 159 -15.86 9.91 -24.55
CA MET A 159 -15.97 9.26 -25.84
C MET A 159 -14.59 8.95 -26.40
N PHE A 160 -13.61 9.86 -26.25
CA PHE A 160 -12.27 9.64 -26.78
C PHE A 160 -11.51 8.56 -26.00
N LEU A 161 -11.54 8.53 -24.66
CA LEU A 161 -10.91 7.44 -23.91
C LEU A 161 -11.61 6.10 -24.14
N GLN A 162 -12.92 6.10 -24.41
CA GLN A 162 -13.62 4.91 -24.84
C GLN A 162 -13.09 4.41 -26.20
N GLU A 163 -12.92 5.29 -27.18
CA GLU A 163 -12.35 4.92 -28.48
C GLU A 163 -10.91 4.42 -28.35
N VAL A 164 -10.07 5.08 -27.53
CA VAL A 164 -8.71 4.61 -27.25
C VAL A 164 -8.76 3.21 -26.64
N ARG A 165 -9.66 2.96 -25.67
CA ARG A 165 -9.80 1.67 -25.01
C ARG A 165 -10.28 0.55 -25.94
N THR A 166 -11.18 0.84 -26.88
CA THR A 166 -11.74 -0.18 -27.77
C THR A 166 -10.94 -0.36 -29.05
N LYS A 167 -10.30 0.70 -29.57
CA LYS A 167 -9.64 0.68 -30.89
C LYS A 167 -8.11 0.64 -30.80
N ILE A 168 -7.51 1.28 -29.80
CA ILE A 168 -6.05 1.39 -29.67
C ILE A 168 -5.48 0.34 -28.71
N LEU A 169 -6.01 0.26 -27.49
CA LEU A 169 -5.45 -0.62 -26.44
C LEU A 169 -5.43 -2.13 -26.80
N PRO A 170 -6.42 -2.69 -27.53
CA PRO A 170 -6.38 -4.10 -27.91
C PRO A 170 -5.23 -4.46 -28.86
N ARG A 171 -4.60 -3.45 -29.49
CA ARG A 171 -3.50 -3.62 -30.48
C ARG A 171 -3.90 -4.44 -31.72
N ASP A 172 -5.19 -4.49 -32.01
CA ASP A 172 -5.73 -5.13 -33.20
C ASP A 172 -5.68 -4.20 -34.40
N TYR A 173 -4.96 -4.61 -35.45
CA TYR A 173 -4.78 -3.80 -36.66
C TYR A 173 -6.09 -3.34 -37.33
N PRO A 174 -7.15 -4.16 -37.46
CA PRO A 174 -8.41 -3.71 -38.05
C PRO A 174 -9.07 -2.57 -37.29
N HIS A 175 -9.04 -2.61 -35.96
CA HIS A 175 -9.61 -1.58 -35.10
C HIS A 175 -8.78 -0.30 -35.12
N LEU A 176 -7.45 -0.42 -35.16
CA LEU A 176 -6.54 0.71 -35.29
C LEU A 176 -6.78 1.49 -36.58
N LYS A 177 -7.05 0.82 -37.69
CA LYS A 177 -7.32 1.47 -38.99
C LYS A 177 -8.62 2.28 -38.99
N GLN A 178 -9.61 1.89 -38.18
CA GLN A 178 -10.89 2.59 -38.04
C GLN A 178 -10.82 3.78 -37.08
N TRP A 179 -9.71 3.91 -36.34
CA TRP A 179 -9.54 5.01 -35.42
C TRP A 179 -9.08 6.27 -36.16
N SER A 180 -9.75 7.39 -35.88
CA SER A 180 -9.36 8.72 -36.36
C SER A 180 -9.56 9.68 -35.20
N MET A 181 -8.60 10.60 -34.99
CA MET A 181 -8.69 11.57 -33.91
C MET A 181 -9.93 12.46 -34.11
N PRO A 182 -10.91 12.48 -33.18
CA PRO A 182 -12.10 13.29 -33.35
C PRO A 182 -11.72 14.77 -33.36
N ARG A 183 -11.78 15.42 -34.55
CA ARG A 183 -11.55 16.88 -34.65
C ARG A 183 -12.55 17.70 -33.85
N ALA A 184 -13.74 17.14 -33.59
CA ALA A 184 -14.82 17.81 -32.86
C ALA A 184 -14.46 18.16 -31.40
N LEU A 185 -13.57 17.39 -30.75
CA LEU A 185 -13.15 17.64 -29.37
C LEU A 185 -12.39 18.96 -29.20
N ALA A 186 -11.78 19.48 -30.27
CA ALA A 186 -11.10 20.77 -30.23
C ALA A 186 -12.07 21.97 -30.30
N SER A 187 -13.32 21.77 -30.72
CA SER A 187 -14.29 22.85 -30.96
C SER A 187 -15.45 22.88 -29.96
N ALA A 188 -15.62 21.84 -29.14
CA ALA A 188 -16.66 21.82 -28.13
C ALA A 188 -16.18 22.57 -26.87
N ALA A 189 -16.79 23.72 -26.57
CA ALA A 189 -16.53 24.48 -25.34
C ALA A 189 -17.02 23.77 -24.06
N THR A 190 -17.67 22.62 -24.22
CA THR A 190 -18.24 21.79 -23.15
C THR A 190 -17.80 20.35 -23.43
N ASP A 191 -17.40 19.62 -22.38
CA ASP A 191 -16.79 18.26 -22.47
C ASP A 191 -15.41 18.17 -23.13
N THR A 192 -14.55 19.16 -22.90
CA THR A 192 -13.12 19.01 -23.19
C THR A 192 -12.54 17.91 -22.30
N GLU A 193 -12.12 16.80 -22.91
CA GLU A 193 -11.57 15.66 -22.18
C GLU A 193 -10.17 15.98 -21.61
N ALA A 194 -10.04 15.92 -20.29
CA ALA A 194 -8.76 16.02 -19.61
C ALA A 194 -8.20 14.62 -19.36
N ILE A 195 -7.01 14.34 -19.91
CA ILE A 195 -6.28 13.10 -19.60
C ILE A 195 -5.68 13.26 -18.19
N PRO A 196 -5.97 12.36 -17.24
CA PRO A 196 -5.44 12.49 -15.88
C PRO A 196 -3.92 12.33 -15.87
N PRO A 197 -3.20 13.04 -15.00
CA PRO A 197 -1.78 12.80 -14.80
C PRO A 197 -1.56 11.38 -14.27
N PRO A 198 -0.37 10.77 -14.50
CA PRO A 198 -0.07 9.43 -14.01
C PRO A 198 -0.17 9.31 -12.47
N VAL A 199 0.14 10.40 -11.75
CA VAL A 199 0.06 10.50 -10.29
C VAL A 199 -0.65 11.81 -9.94
N PHE A 200 -1.67 11.78 -9.08
CA PHE A 200 -2.34 13.00 -8.58
C PHE A 200 -1.77 13.44 -7.23
N SER A 201 -1.55 12.50 -6.31
CA SER A 201 -0.95 12.76 -5.00
C SER A 201 0.48 12.27 -4.96
N THR A 202 1.41 13.17 -4.68
CA THR A 202 2.79 12.82 -4.33
C THR A 202 2.94 12.42 -2.86
N GLN A 203 1.88 12.53 -2.06
CA GLN A 203 1.86 12.17 -0.65
C GLN A 203 1.37 10.73 -0.48
N SER A 204 2.24 9.86 0.04
CA SER A 204 1.94 8.45 0.31
C SER A 204 1.44 8.18 1.74
N LEU A 205 1.66 9.13 2.66
CA LEU A 205 1.28 9.03 4.06
C LEU A 205 0.29 10.15 4.43
N PRO A 206 -0.68 9.89 5.33
CA PRO A 206 -1.53 10.94 5.86
C PRO A 206 -0.67 12.00 6.57
N ARG A 207 -0.78 13.27 6.16
CA ARG A 207 -0.17 14.37 6.92
C ARG A 207 -1.01 14.65 8.17
N SER A 208 -0.35 14.67 9.33
CA SER A 208 -0.97 15.18 10.54
C SER A 208 -1.17 16.69 10.38
N PHE A 209 -2.41 17.15 10.34
CA PHE A 209 -2.72 18.57 10.39
C PHE A 209 -2.97 18.96 11.85
N SER A 210 -1.96 19.49 12.52
CA SER A 210 -2.14 20.20 13.78
C SER A 210 -2.22 21.70 13.49
N TYR A 211 -3.23 22.36 14.07
CA TYR A 211 -3.32 23.82 14.04
C TYR A 211 -2.18 24.38 14.88
N HIS A 212 -1.10 24.79 14.23
CA HIS A 212 -0.10 25.66 14.81
C HIS A 212 -0.25 27.04 14.17
N GLN A 213 -0.29 28.09 15.00
CA GLN A 213 -0.12 29.44 14.47
C GLN A 213 1.26 29.48 13.83
N ASP A 214 1.30 29.87 12.55
CA ASP A 214 2.55 29.97 11.82
C ASP A 214 3.48 30.97 12.52
N THR A 215 4.64 30.48 12.97
CA THR A 215 5.66 31.30 13.65
C THR A 215 6.28 32.35 12.74
N SER A 216 6.02 32.30 11.43
CA SER A 216 6.37 33.36 10.48
C SER A 216 5.58 34.66 10.71
N THR A 217 4.46 34.61 11.42
CA THR A 217 3.66 35.80 11.72
C THR A 217 4.39 36.68 12.76
N ARG A 218 4.99 37.77 12.29
CA ARG A 218 5.48 38.83 13.18
C ARG A 218 4.35 39.81 13.48
N PRO A 219 4.02 40.08 14.75
CA PRO A 219 3.07 41.14 15.06
C PRO A 219 3.68 42.48 14.64
N ILE A 220 3.06 43.14 13.66
CA ILE A 220 3.41 44.51 13.30
C ILE A 220 2.61 45.44 14.23
N THR A 221 3.27 45.96 15.26
CA THR A 221 2.70 47.05 16.07
C THR A 221 2.73 48.34 15.25
N ARG A 222 1.59 48.72 14.65
CA ARG A 222 1.43 50.08 14.12
C ARG A 222 1.54 51.07 15.28
N LYS A 223 2.57 51.92 15.25
CA LYS A 223 2.63 53.11 16.10
C LYS A 223 1.61 54.12 15.57
N ASN A 224 0.35 53.95 15.94
CA ASN A 224 -0.62 55.02 15.73
C ASN A 224 -0.25 56.16 16.69
N THR A 225 0.15 57.30 16.13
CA THR A 225 0.26 58.60 16.83
C THR A 225 -1.11 59.17 17.21
N SER A 226 -2.12 58.31 17.36
CA SER A 226 -3.46 58.67 17.85
C SER A 226 -3.55 58.31 19.32
N ARG A 227 -4.06 59.24 20.13
CA ARG A 227 -4.28 59.13 21.59
C ARG A 227 -5.41 58.16 21.97
N ASP A 228 -5.61 57.09 21.21
CA ASP A 228 -6.60 56.07 21.52
C ASP A 228 -5.91 54.83 22.09
N THR A 229 -6.02 54.68 23.40
CA THR A 229 -5.55 53.54 24.21
C THR A 229 -6.33 52.23 23.95
N ALA A 230 -7.11 52.16 22.87
CA ALA A 230 -7.91 50.98 22.50
C ALA A 230 -7.54 50.36 21.14
N ALA A 231 -6.46 50.81 20.49
CA ALA A 231 -6.06 50.27 19.19
C ALA A 231 -5.56 48.82 19.31
N ARG A 232 -6.42 47.88 18.89
CA ARG A 232 -6.15 46.44 18.74
C ARG A 232 -4.94 46.26 17.80
N ALA A 233 -3.94 45.50 18.23
CA ALA A 233 -2.81 45.14 17.38
C ALA A 233 -3.31 44.33 16.18
N GLU A 234 -3.19 44.88 14.98
CA GLU A 234 -3.54 44.21 13.72
C GLU A 234 -2.38 43.26 13.36
N VAL A 235 -2.63 41.95 13.39
CA VAL A 235 -1.66 40.94 12.94
C VAL A 235 -1.80 40.84 11.43
N MET A 236 -0.86 41.42 10.69
CA MET A 236 -0.81 41.33 9.23
C MET A 236 0.07 40.15 8.82
N LEU A 237 -0.44 39.33 7.89
CA LEU A 237 0.30 38.19 7.34
C LEU A 237 1.33 38.70 6.34
N ASP A 238 2.62 38.47 6.60
CA ASP A 238 3.66 38.71 5.61
C ASP A 238 3.69 37.52 4.64
N GLN A 239 3.01 37.65 3.50
CA GLN A 239 2.95 36.60 2.46
C GLN A 239 4.27 36.45 1.68
N SER A 240 5.33 37.20 2.01
CA SER A 240 6.57 37.21 1.23
C SER A 240 7.50 36.00 1.45
N GLN A 241 7.18 35.06 2.37
CA GLN A 241 8.05 33.90 2.66
C GLN A 241 7.55 32.54 2.13
N LEU A 242 6.44 32.50 1.39
CA LEU A 242 5.99 31.25 0.75
C LEU A 242 6.76 30.93 -0.56
N ASP A 243 7.60 31.85 -1.03
CA ASP A 243 8.45 31.70 -2.22
C ASP A 243 9.95 31.76 -1.86
N GLU A 244 10.46 31.00 -0.88
CA GLU A 244 11.91 30.84 -0.73
C GLU A 244 12.28 29.67 0.20
N GLU A 245 12.22 28.43 -0.29
CA GLU A 245 13.10 27.38 0.23
C GLU A 245 14.53 27.74 -0.22
N ARG A 246 15.14 28.68 0.52
CA ARG A 246 16.49 29.18 0.30
C ARG A 246 17.45 28.00 0.32
N ARG A 247 17.94 27.63 -0.86
CA ARG A 247 19.12 26.78 -1.02
C ARG A 247 20.24 27.32 -0.12
N PRO A 248 20.98 26.46 0.59
CA PRO A 248 22.15 26.89 1.34
C PRO A 248 23.15 27.53 0.37
N ALA A 249 23.71 28.69 0.76
CA ALA A 249 24.58 29.57 -0.03
C ALA A 249 25.94 28.96 -0.47
N ASN A 250 26.09 27.64 -0.43
CA ASN A 250 27.33 26.90 -0.73
C ASN A 250 27.13 25.72 -1.71
N SER A 251 26.08 25.72 -2.55
CA SER A 251 25.94 24.70 -3.59
C SER A 251 26.52 25.16 -4.93
N PRO A 252 27.38 24.35 -5.59
CA PRO A 252 28.03 24.72 -6.84
C PRO A 252 27.01 24.88 -7.98
N ALA A 253 27.24 25.87 -8.85
CA ALA A 253 26.35 26.28 -9.92
C ALA A 253 25.95 25.10 -10.84
N GLY A 254 24.64 24.97 -11.09
CA GLY A 254 24.07 24.02 -12.04
C GLY A 254 24.16 24.55 -13.49
N PRO A 255 24.04 23.68 -14.50
CA PRO A 255 24.30 24.05 -15.88
C PRO A 255 23.14 24.90 -16.42
N GLY A 256 23.33 26.21 -16.50
CA GLY A 256 22.32 27.13 -17.04
C GLY A 256 22.41 28.58 -16.57
N ASP A 257 23.18 28.87 -15.52
CA ASP A 257 23.32 30.24 -15.02
C ASP A 257 24.36 31.04 -15.83
N PRO A 258 24.07 32.33 -16.16
CA PRO A 258 24.96 33.16 -16.93
C PRO A 258 26.23 33.47 -16.11
N LEU A 259 27.39 33.21 -16.72
CA LEU A 259 28.70 33.52 -16.15
C LEU A 259 28.77 35.02 -15.77
N PRO A 260 29.15 35.37 -14.53
CA PRO A 260 29.41 36.76 -14.18
C PRO A 260 30.66 37.24 -14.95
N PRO A 261 30.69 38.52 -15.39
CA PRO A 261 31.81 39.06 -16.14
C PRO A 261 33.05 39.13 -15.25
N SER A 262 34.17 38.59 -15.73
CA SER A 262 35.47 38.64 -15.05
C SER A 262 36.00 40.07 -15.07
N ASP A 263 36.00 40.73 -13.92
CA ASP A 263 36.70 42.00 -13.73
C ASP A 263 38.20 41.80 -13.88
N SER A 264 38.74 42.40 -14.94
CA SER A 264 40.16 42.64 -15.15
C SER A 264 40.62 43.74 -14.19
N SER A 265 41.46 43.41 -13.22
CA SER A 265 42.23 44.43 -12.51
C SER A 265 43.65 43.96 -12.21
N ALA A 266 44.56 44.56 -12.98
CA ALA A 266 45.85 45.11 -12.55
C ALA A 266 46.91 44.17 -11.95
N ILE A 267 47.89 43.85 -12.79
CA ILE A 267 49.29 43.66 -12.38
C ILE A 267 49.88 45.05 -12.10
N PRO A 268 50.64 45.21 -11.00
CA PRO A 268 51.83 46.05 -11.11
C PRO A 268 53.08 45.37 -10.52
N THR A 269 54.16 45.48 -11.31
CA THR A 269 55.59 45.20 -11.03
C THR A 269 56.07 43.76 -11.01
#